data_AF-A0A2E3CC79-F1
#
_entry.id   AF-A0A2E3CC79-F1
#
_cell.length_a   1.000
_cell.length_b   1.000
_cell.length_c   1.000
_cell.angle_alpha   90.00
_cell.angle_beta   90.00
_cell.angle_gamma   90.00
#
_symmetry.space_group_name_H-M   'P 1'
#
loop_
_entity.id
_entity.type
_entity.pdbx_description
1 polymer ?
#
loop_
_entity_poly.entity_id
_entity_poly.type
_entity_poly.pdbx_seq_one_letter_code
_entity_poly.pdbx_strand_id
1 'polypeptide(L)'
;MELIEIAQLVTGIATLVVASVLIWQMIIQKKTLDIAHNDADANMSLQAMESRSEQHRWFVNNCNQEMIDKMKKGYKYLNDEEKQIAQAHFQNVTQMIVTEYRLGRLGKSSAYTKHNFKNKIMMGEFKAMRDLFRELYIESEKNNFSLSTKDFMDTGIEVWEEFEGKKF
;
A
#
# COMPACT_ATOMS: atom_id res chain seq x y z
N MET A 1 -29.22 24.06 -59.07
CA MET A 1 -28.73 23.08 -58.10
C MET A 1 -29.19 21.73 -58.61
N GLU A 2 -28.25 20.90 -59.02
CA GLU A 2 -28.51 19.57 -59.58
C GLU A 2 -29.03 18.65 -58.47
N LEU A 3 -29.88 17.67 -58.81
CA LEU A 3 -30.45 16.72 -57.84
C LEU A 3 -29.34 15.97 -57.05
N ILE A 4 -28.20 15.73 -57.71
CA ILE A 4 -27.01 15.08 -57.15
C ILE A 4 -26.38 15.94 -56.03
N GLU A 5 -26.31 17.26 -56.23
CA GLU A 5 -25.75 18.20 -55.24
C GLU A 5 -26.60 18.22 -53.97
N ILE A 6 -27.94 18.21 -54.13
CA ILE A 6 -28.89 18.15 -53.01
C ILE A 6 -28.73 16.83 -52.25
N ALA A 7 -28.62 15.71 -52.96
CA ALA A 7 -28.45 14.39 -52.35
C ALA A 7 -27.15 14.31 -51.51
N GLN A 8 -26.03 14.81 -52.04
CA GLN A 8 -24.76 14.83 -51.32
C GLN A 8 -24.81 15.72 -50.06
N LEU A 9 -25.51 16.85 -50.13
CA LEU A 9 -25.69 17.75 -48.98
C LEU A 9 -26.49 17.07 -47.86
N VAL A 10 -27.58 16.37 -48.22
CA VAL A 10 -28.37 15.57 -47.27
C VAL A 10 -27.54 14.45 -46.65
N THR A 11 -26.76 13.71 -47.45
CA THR A 11 -25.86 12.67 -46.93
C THR A 11 -24.81 13.24 -45.98
N GLY A 12 -24.17 14.36 -46.33
CA GLY A 12 -23.19 15.02 -45.49
C GLY A 12 -23.77 15.48 -44.15
N ILE A 13 -24.96 16.08 -44.16
CA ILE A 13 -25.68 16.45 -42.94
C ILE A 13 -25.99 15.22 -42.09
N ALA A 14 -26.48 14.13 -42.70
CA ALA A 14 -26.77 12.89 -41.98
C ALA A 14 -25.51 12.31 -41.32
N THR A 15 -24.37 12.31 -42.01
CA THR A 15 -23.09 11.88 -41.43
C THR A 15 -22.67 12.77 -40.26
N LEU A 16 -22.82 14.09 -40.36
CA LEU A 16 -22.49 15.01 -39.28
C LEU A 16 -23.37 14.80 -38.04
N VAL A 17 -24.67 14.56 -38.25
CA VAL A 17 -25.60 14.26 -37.14
C VAL A 17 -25.17 12.97 -36.43
N VAL A 18 -24.90 11.89 -37.18
CA VAL A 18 -24.45 10.62 -36.60
C VAL A 18 -23.13 10.78 -35.85
N ALA A 19 -22.14 11.46 -36.45
CA ALA A 19 -20.86 11.72 -35.81
C ALA A 19 -21.02 12.53 -34.51
N SER A 20 -21.93 13.51 -34.49
CA SER A 20 -22.21 14.32 -33.30
C SER A 20 -22.80 13.48 -32.17
N VAL A 21 -23.72 12.56 -32.48
CA VAL A 21 -24.29 11.61 -31.51
C VAL A 21 -23.21 10.66 -30.97
N LEU A 22 -22.32 10.15 -31.82
CA LEU A 22 -21.22 9.28 -31.39
C LEU A 22 -20.25 10.01 -30.44
N ILE A 23 -19.90 11.26 -30.75
CA ILE A 23 -19.06 12.09 -29.86
C ILE A 23 -19.76 12.29 -28.52
N TRP A 24 -21.07 12.58 -28.52
CA TRP A 24 -21.85 12.70 -27.30
C TRP A 24 -21.84 11.42 -26.46
N GLN A 25 -22.01 10.25 -27.10
CA GLN A 25 -21.93 8.94 -26.44
C GLN A 25 -20.55 8.69 -25.83
N MET A 26 -19.47 9.01 -26.54
CA MET A 26 -18.10 8.88 -26.01
C MET A 26 -17.87 9.77 -24.79
N ILE A 27 -18.41 11.00 -24.78
CA ILE A 27 -18.32 11.90 -23.62
C ILE A 27 -19.03 11.30 -22.40
N ILE A 28 -20.23 10.73 -22.59
CA ILE A 28 -20.97 10.07 -21.50
C ILE A 28 -20.21 8.84 -21.00
N GLN A 29 -19.73 7.98 -21.91
CA GLN A 29 -18.97 6.78 -21.55
C GLN A 29 -17.70 7.10 -20.75
N LYS A 30 -16.98 8.15 -21.16
CA LYS A 30 -15.80 8.62 -20.41
C LYS A 30 -16.18 9.01 -18.98
N LYS A 31 -17.25 9.79 -18.81
CA LYS A 31 -17.72 10.17 -17.46
C LYS A 31 -18.12 8.95 -16.62
N THR A 32 -18.81 7.98 -17.21
CA THR A 32 -19.17 6.73 -16.51
C THR A 32 -17.93 5.93 -16.11
N LEU A 33 -16.93 5.86 -16.98
CA LEU A 33 -15.66 5.19 -16.68
C LEU A 33 -14.89 5.90 -15.56
N ASP A 34 -14.85 7.23 -15.58
CA ASP A 34 -14.20 8.03 -14.53
C ASP A 34 -14.88 7.82 -13.17
N ILE A 35 -16.22 7.76 -13.13
CA ILE A 35 -16.98 7.43 -11.92
C ILE A 35 -16.65 6.02 -11.44
N ALA A 36 -16.72 5.02 -12.32
CA ALA A 36 -16.44 3.63 -11.98
C ALA A 36 -15.00 3.44 -11.48
N HIS A 37 -14.04 4.16 -12.07
CA HIS A 37 -12.66 4.16 -11.64
C HIS A 37 -12.52 4.73 -10.21
N ASN A 38 -13.13 5.89 -9.94
CA ASN A 38 -13.11 6.50 -8.61
C ASN A 38 -13.78 5.61 -7.55
N ASP A 39 -14.91 4.98 -7.89
CA ASP A 39 -15.62 4.06 -7.00
C ASP A 39 -14.78 2.80 -6.71
N ALA A 40 -14.10 2.26 -7.73
CA ALA A 40 -13.20 1.12 -7.56
C ALA A 40 -12.01 1.48 -6.64
N ASP A 41 -11.41 2.65 -6.84
CA ASP A 41 -10.27 3.11 -6.04
C ASP A 41 -10.66 3.39 -4.57
N ALA A 42 -11.86 3.95 -4.36
CA ALA A 42 -12.45 4.12 -3.04
C ALA A 42 -12.75 2.78 -2.36
N ASN A 43 -13.37 1.84 -3.07
CA ASN A 43 -13.69 0.51 -2.53
C ASN A 43 -12.42 -0.28 -2.18
N MET A 44 -11.42 -0.30 -3.05
CA MET A 44 -10.12 -0.91 -2.78
C MET A 44 -9.44 -0.28 -1.56
N SER A 45 -9.53 1.06 -1.43
CA SER A 45 -8.99 1.77 -0.27
C SER A 45 -9.69 1.39 1.04
N LEU A 46 -11.02 1.24 1.02
CA LEU A 46 -11.79 0.79 2.18
C LEU A 46 -11.45 -0.66 2.57
N GLN A 47 -11.36 -1.57 1.60
CA GLN A 47 -10.95 -2.96 1.84
C GLN A 47 -9.55 -3.06 2.45
N ALA A 48 -8.60 -2.24 1.98
CA ALA A 48 -7.27 -2.17 2.57
C ALA A 48 -7.31 -1.68 4.03
N MET A 49 -8.17 -0.70 4.34
CA MET A 49 -8.36 -0.23 5.71
C MET A 49 -9.01 -1.29 6.61
N GLU A 50 -9.99 -2.03 6.10
CA GLU A 50 -10.64 -3.12 6.82
C GLU A 50 -9.65 -4.24 7.14
N SER A 51 -8.91 -4.72 6.15
CA SER A 51 -7.87 -5.74 6.33
C SER A 51 -6.83 -5.31 7.36
N ARG A 52 -6.41 -4.04 7.33
CA ARG A 52 -5.49 -3.48 8.33
C ARG A 52 -6.07 -3.50 9.74
N SER A 53 -7.34 -3.14 9.88
CA SER A 53 -8.03 -3.14 11.17
C SER A 53 -8.16 -4.56 11.73
N GLU A 54 -8.46 -5.53 10.87
CA GLU A 54 -8.52 -6.95 11.23
C GLU A 54 -7.16 -7.49 11.68
N GLN A 55 -6.09 -7.22 10.94
CA GLN A 55 -4.73 -7.63 11.33
C GLN A 55 -4.34 -7.05 12.69
N HIS A 56 -4.63 -5.77 12.92
CA HIS A 56 -4.35 -5.13 14.21
C HIS A 56 -5.17 -5.74 15.35
N ARG A 57 -6.47 -5.96 15.14
CA ARG A 57 -7.34 -6.63 16.13
C ARG A 57 -6.84 -8.04 16.43
N TRP A 58 -6.47 -8.80 15.41
CA TRP A 58 -5.90 -10.14 15.59
C TRP A 58 -4.64 -10.09 16.46
N PHE A 59 -3.70 -9.18 16.18
CA PHE A 59 -2.48 -9.04 16.97
C PHE A 59 -2.78 -8.70 18.43
N VAL A 60 -3.66 -7.72 18.69
CA VAL A 60 -4.07 -7.33 20.05
C VAL A 60 -4.75 -8.48 20.79
N ASN A 61 -5.61 -9.24 20.12
CA ASN A 61 -6.32 -10.37 20.75
C ASN A 61 -5.40 -11.56 21.08
N ASN A 62 -4.26 -11.68 20.39
CA ASN A 62 -3.28 -12.75 20.61
C ASN A 62 -2.09 -12.29 21.48
N CYS A 63 -2.00 -11.01 21.83
CA CYS A 63 -0.95 -10.49 22.70
C CYS A 63 -1.49 -10.26 24.12
N ASN A 64 -0.91 -10.96 25.09
CA ASN A 64 -1.13 -10.64 26.50
C ASN A 64 -0.09 -9.63 27.02
N GLN A 65 -0.29 -9.12 28.23
CA GLN A 65 0.61 -8.13 28.83
C GLN A 65 2.04 -8.65 29.01
N GLU A 66 2.20 -9.92 29.36
CA GLU A 66 3.52 -10.55 29.53
C GLU A 66 4.32 -10.55 28.21
N MET A 67 3.66 -10.94 27.12
CA MET A 67 4.23 -10.91 25.78
C MET A 67 4.60 -9.48 25.38
N ILE A 68 3.75 -8.49 25.66
CA ILE A 68 4.05 -7.07 25.39
C ILE A 68 5.33 -6.63 26.12
N ASP A 69 5.48 -7.01 27.39
CA ASP A 69 6.68 -6.65 28.16
C ASP A 69 7.94 -7.36 27.64
N LYS A 70 7.82 -8.61 27.16
CA LYS A 70 8.91 -9.31 26.45
C LYS A 70 9.24 -8.64 25.11
N MET A 71 8.24 -8.24 24.33
CA MET A 71 8.43 -7.55 23.04
C MET A 71 9.19 -6.23 23.20
N LYS A 72 8.93 -5.49 24.29
CA LYS A 72 9.70 -4.29 24.65
C LYS A 72 11.17 -4.62 24.94
N LYS A 73 11.47 -5.76 25.57
CA LYS A 73 12.84 -6.21 25.87
C LYS A 73 13.58 -6.74 24.64
N GLY A 74 12.88 -7.30 23.66
CA GLY A 74 13.45 -7.77 22.38
C GLY A 74 13.03 -9.17 21.98
N TYR A 75 13.29 -9.52 20.72
CA TYR A 75 12.76 -10.73 20.09
C TYR A 75 13.25 -12.03 20.76
N LYS A 76 14.48 -12.02 21.28
CA LYS A 76 15.07 -13.18 21.98
C LYS A 76 14.36 -13.57 23.29
N TYR A 77 13.56 -12.69 23.87
CA TYR A 77 12.85 -12.95 25.13
C TYR A 77 11.49 -13.62 24.93
N LEU A 78 11.03 -13.70 23.68
CA LEU A 78 9.79 -14.36 23.31
C LEU A 78 9.97 -15.89 23.29
N ASN A 79 8.95 -16.61 23.73
CA ASN A 79 8.83 -18.05 23.49
C ASN A 79 8.45 -18.32 22.02
N ASP A 80 8.40 -19.58 21.61
CA ASP A 80 8.20 -19.93 20.20
C ASP A 80 6.80 -19.54 19.66
N GLU A 81 5.76 -19.60 20.48
CA GLU A 81 4.42 -19.13 20.11
C GLU A 81 4.37 -17.60 19.97
N GLU A 82 4.91 -16.88 20.96
CA GLU A 82 5.03 -15.42 20.94
C GLU A 82 5.85 -14.93 19.74
N LYS A 83 6.92 -15.66 19.36
CA LYS A 83 7.70 -15.39 18.16
C LYS A 83 6.88 -15.52 16.89
N GLN A 84 6.05 -16.55 16.76
CA GLN A 84 5.17 -16.72 15.60
C GLN A 84 4.16 -15.59 15.48
N ILE A 85 3.55 -15.17 16.60
CA ILE A 85 2.62 -14.04 16.62
C ILE A 85 3.32 -12.74 16.18
N ALA A 86 4.50 -12.45 16.75
CA ALA A 86 5.28 -11.27 16.40
C ALA A 86 5.72 -11.27 14.92
N GLN A 87 6.20 -12.41 14.42
CA GLN A 87 6.57 -12.58 13.02
C GLN A 87 5.38 -12.42 12.07
N ALA A 88 4.24 -13.04 12.37
CA ALA A 88 3.05 -12.94 11.55
C ALA A 88 2.56 -11.49 11.45
N HIS A 89 2.53 -10.77 12.57
CA HIS A 89 2.22 -9.33 12.58
C HIS A 89 3.22 -8.53 11.73
N PHE A 90 4.52 -8.74 11.97
CA PHE A 90 5.58 -8.05 11.25
C PHE A 90 5.47 -8.28 9.73
N GLN A 91 5.30 -9.52 9.29
CA GLN A 91 5.19 -9.89 7.89
C GLN A 91 3.93 -9.29 7.24
N ASN A 92 2.76 -9.44 7.88
CA ASN A 92 1.49 -8.94 7.36
C ASN A 92 1.52 -7.42 7.16
N VAL A 93 2.00 -6.69 8.17
CA VAL A 93 2.08 -5.23 8.09
C VAL A 93 3.14 -4.79 7.09
N THR A 94 4.30 -5.46 7.04
CA THR A 94 5.36 -5.15 6.06
C THR A 94 4.88 -5.36 4.63
N GLN A 95 4.22 -6.49 4.32
CA GLN A 95 3.67 -6.76 2.98
C GLN A 95 2.67 -5.68 2.55
N MET A 96 1.80 -5.24 3.47
CA MET A 96 0.86 -4.16 3.22
C MET A 96 1.59 -2.86 2.89
N ILE A 97 2.52 -2.40 3.74
CA ILE A 97 3.22 -1.11 3.54
C ILE A 97 4.06 -1.15 2.25
N VAL A 98 4.75 -2.26 1.97
CA VAL A 98 5.51 -2.45 0.72
C VAL A 98 4.58 -2.34 -0.49
N THR A 99 3.38 -2.92 -0.42
CA THR A 99 2.38 -2.83 -1.49
C THR A 99 1.91 -1.39 -1.68
N GLU A 100 1.56 -0.69 -0.59
CA GLU A 100 1.16 0.72 -0.65
C GLU A 100 2.25 1.61 -1.24
N TYR A 101 3.51 1.36 -0.86
CA TYR A 101 4.67 2.07 -1.40
C TYR A 101 4.86 1.80 -2.90
N ARG A 102 4.74 0.54 -3.34
CA ARG A 102 4.85 0.17 -4.77
C ARG A 102 3.75 0.78 -5.62
N LEU A 103 2.53 0.88 -5.08
CA LEU A 103 1.40 1.56 -5.71
C LEU A 103 1.53 3.08 -5.71
N GLY A 104 2.55 3.63 -5.05
CA GLY A 104 2.78 5.08 -5.00
C GLY A 104 1.74 5.82 -4.17
N ARG A 105 1.06 5.15 -3.22
CA ARG A 105 0.13 5.83 -2.31
C ARG A 105 0.85 6.98 -1.62
N LEU A 106 0.20 8.15 -1.59
CA LEU A 106 0.75 9.40 -1.06
C LEU A 106 2.12 9.80 -1.66
N GLY A 107 2.36 9.44 -2.94
CA GLY A 107 3.54 9.86 -3.68
C GLY A 107 4.85 9.29 -3.17
N LYS A 108 4.84 8.08 -2.55
CA LYS A 108 6.02 7.45 -1.93
C LYS A 108 6.70 8.33 -0.86
N SER A 109 5.91 9.16 -0.18
CA SER A 109 6.39 10.06 0.87
C SER A 109 7.22 9.32 1.92
N SER A 110 8.48 9.71 2.09
CA SER A 110 9.35 9.16 3.14
C SER A 110 8.75 9.35 4.53
N ALA A 111 8.10 10.49 4.80
CA ALA A 111 7.42 10.73 6.07
C ALA A 111 6.29 9.72 6.34
N TYR A 112 5.55 9.34 5.31
CA TYR A 112 4.50 8.32 5.42
C TYR A 112 5.07 6.92 5.67
N THR A 113 6.09 6.54 4.91
CA THR A 113 6.81 5.26 5.11
C THR A 113 7.40 5.19 6.52
N LYS A 114 8.06 6.27 6.97
CA LYS A 114 8.61 6.42 8.31
C LYS A 114 7.54 6.28 9.38
N HIS A 115 6.39 6.93 9.22
CA HIS A 115 5.25 6.77 10.14
C HIS A 115 4.78 5.32 10.24
N ASN A 116 4.69 4.61 9.12
CA ASN A 116 4.27 3.21 9.09
C ASN A 116 5.27 2.27 9.79
N PHE A 117 6.58 2.44 9.54
CA PHE A 117 7.62 1.69 10.28
C PHE A 117 7.53 1.94 11.79
N LYS A 118 7.39 3.20 12.20
CA LYS A 118 7.30 3.57 13.62
C LYS A 118 6.09 2.96 14.31
N ASN A 119 4.91 3.17 13.74
CA ASN A 119 3.65 3.00 14.46
C ASN A 119 2.87 1.74 14.09
N LYS A 120 3.15 1.16 12.91
CA LYS A 120 2.31 0.09 12.35
C LYS A 120 3.06 -1.23 12.37
N ILE A 121 4.34 -1.20 11.99
CA ILE A 121 5.29 -2.26 12.33
C ILE A 121 5.64 -2.18 13.83
N MET A 122 5.39 -1.04 14.49
CA MET A 122 5.60 -0.82 15.92
C MET A 122 7.08 -0.83 16.35
N MET A 123 7.98 -0.44 15.44
CA MET A 123 9.41 -0.28 15.77
C MET A 123 9.67 0.79 16.82
N GLY A 124 8.78 1.78 16.96
CA GLY A 124 8.90 2.82 17.98
C GLY A 124 8.60 2.32 19.40
N GLU A 125 7.86 1.22 19.53
CA GLU A 125 7.40 0.72 20.83
C GLU A 125 8.12 -0.58 21.22
N PHE A 126 8.34 -1.47 20.26
CA PHE A 126 8.81 -2.82 20.53
C PHE A 126 10.19 -3.07 19.93
N LYS A 127 11.15 -3.39 20.80
CA LYS A 127 12.47 -3.83 20.36
C LYS A 127 12.40 -5.11 19.54
N ALA A 128 11.46 -6.01 19.83
CA ALA A 128 11.26 -7.23 19.04
C ALA A 128 10.97 -6.94 17.55
N MET A 129 10.24 -5.88 17.25
CA MET A 129 9.95 -5.48 15.86
C MET A 129 11.19 -4.89 15.16
N ARG A 130 12.06 -4.21 15.92
CA ARG A 130 13.36 -3.74 15.42
C ARG A 130 14.34 -4.88 15.19
N ASP A 131 14.35 -5.89 16.05
CA ASP A 131 15.15 -7.10 15.90
C ASP A 131 14.72 -7.87 14.64
N LEU A 132 13.41 -8.06 14.44
CA LEU A 132 12.86 -8.68 13.22
C LEU A 132 13.18 -7.89 11.95
N PHE A 133 13.06 -6.56 11.98
CA PHE A 133 13.44 -5.71 10.84
C PHE A 133 14.91 -5.89 10.47
N ARG A 134 15.81 -5.93 11.47
CA ARG A 134 17.24 -6.13 11.25
C ARG A 134 17.53 -7.48 10.58
N GLU A 135 16.88 -8.55 11.04
CA GLU A 135 17.01 -9.88 10.44
C GLU A 135 16.56 -9.88 8.97
N LEU A 136 15.38 -9.30 8.70
CA LEU A 136 14.87 -9.15 7.33
C LEU A 136 15.85 -8.39 6.44
N TYR A 137 16.37 -7.25 6.90
CA TYR A 137 17.29 -6.43 6.12
C TYR A 137 18.60 -7.18 5.80
N ILE A 138 19.19 -7.85 6.79
CA ILE A 138 20.42 -8.64 6.59
C ILE A 138 20.16 -9.78 5.58
N GLU A 139 19.00 -10.41 5.65
CA GLU A 139 18.61 -11.46 4.71
C GLU A 139 18.40 -10.92 3.29
N SER A 140 17.74 -9.76 3.13
CA SER A 140 17.55 -9.13 1.82
C SER A 140 18.87 -8.77 1.14
N GLU A 141 19.83 -8.24 1.90
CA GLU A 141 21.16 -7.89 1.40
C GLU A 141 21.95 -9.13 0.97
N LYS A 142 21.91 -10.21 1.77
CA LYS A 142 22.59 -11.47 1.46
C LYS A 142 22.06 -12.14 0.19
N ASN A 143 20.75 -12.10 0.00
CA ASN A 143 20.08 -12.84 -1.07
C ASN A 143 19.86 -12.01 -2.35
N ASN A 144 20.36 -10.76 -2.42
CA ASN A 144 20.00 -9.78 -3.47
C ASN A 144 18.48 -9.69 -3.68
N PHE A 145 17.71 -9.93 -2.62
CA PHE A 145 16.27 -10.08 -2.69
C PHE A 145 15.60 -8.79 -2.23
N SER A 146 15.19 -7.98 -3.20
CA SER A 146 14.47 -6.73 -2.95
C SER A 146 12.96 -6.99 -2.97
N LEU A 147 12.33 -7.19 -1.80
CA LEU A 147 10.86 -7.10 -1.66
C LEU A 147 10.33 -5.70 -1.99
N SER A 148 11.18 -4.68 -1.90
CA SER A 148 10.86 -3.26 -2.06
C SER A 148 12.08 -2.48 -2.56
N THR A 149 11.87 -1.29 -3.13
CA THR A 149 12.99 -0.44 -3.58
C THR A 149 13.92 -0.10 -2.43
N LYS A 150 15.21 0.09 -2.72
CA LYS A 150 16.24 0.48 -1.74
C LYS A 150 15.78 1.62 -0.81
N ASP A 151 15.17 2.66 -1.37
CA ASP A 151 14.64 3.82 -0.63
C ASP A 151 13.66 3.46 0.50
N PHE A 152 12.87 2.39 0.32
CA PHE A 152 11.94 1.91 1.35
C PHE A 152 12.70 1.29 2.52
N MET A 153 13.67 0.43 2.23
CA MET A 153 14.50 -0.22 3.25
C MET A 153 15.38 0.80 3.96
N ASP A 154 15.94 1.77 3.24
CA ASP A 154 16.73 2.87 3.81
C ASP A 154 15.89 3.68 4.83
N THR A 155 14.61 3.95 4.53
CA THR A 155 13.69 4.59 5.48
C THR A 155 13.48 3.73 6.74
N GLY A 156 13.40 2.40 6.58
CA GLY A 156 13.30 1.47 7.70
C GLY A 156 14.57 1.47 8.57
N ILE A 157 15.75 1.54 7.95
CA ILE A 157 17.04 1.68 8.64
C ILE A 157 17.06 2.98 9.44
N GLU A 158 16.67 4.11 8.86
CA GLU A 158 16.62 5.38 9.59
C GLU A 158 15.76 5.29 10.86
N VAL A 159 14.61 4.61 10.79
CA VAL A 159 13.76 4.37 11.95
C VAL A 159 14.45 3.45 12.96
N TRP A 160 15.09 2.38 12.48
CA TRP A 160 15.84 1.49 13.34
C TRP A 160 16.96 2.22 14.10
N GLU A 161 17.76 3.03 13.39
CA GLU A 161 18.86 3.80 13.98
C GLU A 161 18.35 4.84 14.99
N GLU A 162 17.22 5.48 14.68
CA GLU A 162 16.58 6.46 15.57
C GLU A 162 16.24 5.87 16.95
N PHE A 163 15.69 4.65 16.99
CA PHE A 163 15.26 4.00 18.24
C PHE A 163 16.34 3.14 18.90
N GLU A 164 17.32 2.64 18.16
CA GLU A 164 18.46 1.92 18.72
C GLU A 164 19.58 2.86 19.18
N GLY A 165 19.59 4.11 18.75
CA GLY A 165 20.59 5.11 19.13
C GLY A 165 21.99 4.81 18.59
N LYS A 166 22.09 4.01 17.53
CA LYS A 166 23.35 3.58 16.89
C LYS A 166 23.16 3.40 15.39
N LYS A 167 24.28 3.47 14.66
CA LYS A 167 24.31 3.16 13.23
C LYS A 167 24.10 1.67 12.97
N PHE A 168 23.42 1.36 11.87
CA PHE A 168 23.08 0.00 11.47
C PHE A 168 24.32 -0.82 11.07
#